data_AF-A0A0F9GJI8-F1
#
_entry.id   AF-A0A0F9GJI8-F1
#
_cell.length_a   1.000
_cell.length_b   1.000
_cell.length_c   1.000
_cell.angle_alpha   90.00
_cell.angle_beta   90.00
_cell.angle_gamma   90.00
#
_symmetry.space_group_name_H-M   'P 1'
#
loop_
_entity.id
_entity.type
_entity.pdbx_description
1 polymer ?
#
loop_
_entity_poly.entity_id
_entity_poly.type
_entity_poly.pdbx_seq_one_letter_code
_entity_poly.pdbx_strand_id
1 'polypeptide(L)'
;MSEPIESLRKSVDNFSMAMGAKLIVNNEKMHWRNCTLEHLLSEFDKNVRALKRAVETNQSHTVILGKAANVANFAMMIAERNNK
;
A
#
# COMPACT_ATOMS: atom_id res chain seq x y z
N MET A 1 26.64 -18.76 0.23
CA MET A 1 26.25 -17.49 0.87
C MET A 1 25.85 -16.49 -0.22
N SER A 2 24.57 -16.47 -0.58
CA SER A 2 23.98 -15.57 -1.60
C SER A 2 22.75 -14.84 -1.02
N GLU A 3 22.76 -14.62 0.30
CA GLU A 3 21.54 -14.46 1.12
C GLU A 3 20.92 -13.05 1.24
N PRO A 4 21.61 -11.91 1.01
CA PRO A 4 20.97 -10.60 1.14
C PRO A 4 20.11 -10.19 -0.07
N ILE A 5 20.57 -10.49 -1.28
CA ILE A 5 19.93 -10.01 -2.52
C ILE A 5 18.70 -10.86 -2.84
N GLU A 6 18.78 -12.16 -2.61
CA GLU A 6 17.67 -13.07 -2.90
C GLU A 6 16.51 -12.90 -1.91
N SER A 7 16.80 -12.63 -0.63
CA SER A 7 15.75 -12.31 0.35
C SER A 7 15.08 -10.96 0.05
N LEU A 8 15.85 -9.94 -0.33
CA LEU A 8 15.31 -8.64 -0.76
C LEU A 8 14.39 -8.80 -1.98
N ARG A 9 14.79 -9.59 -2.98
CA ARG A 9 13.95 -9.87 -4.16
C ARG A 9 12.62 -10.50 -3.76
N LYS A 10 12.63 -11.51 -2.90
CA LYS A 10 11.38 -12.13 -2.39
C LYS A 10 10.49 -11.13 -1.65
N SER A 11 11.05 -10.23 -0.85
CA SER A 11 10.28 -9.18 -0.16
C SER A 11 9.65 -8.20 -1.16
N VAL A 12 10.40 -7.80 -2.18
CA VAL A 12 9.91 -6.93 -3.25
C VAL A 12 8.81 -7.63 -4.07
N ASP A 13 8.97 -8.91 -4.39
CA ASP A 13 7.98 -9.69 -5.13
C ASP A 13 6.67 -9.81 -4.35
N ASN A 14 6.74 -10.20 -3.08
CA ASN A 14 5.58 -10.30 -2.20
C ASN A 14 4.83 -8.96 -2.07
N PHE A 15 5.59 -7.86 -1.92
CA PHE A 15 5.00 -6.52 -1.88
C PHE A 15 4.37 -6.12 -3.21
N SER A 16 5.04 -6.42 -4.33
CA SER A 16 4.55 -6.10 -5.67
C SER A 16 3.25 -6.86 -5.97
N MET A 17 3.13 -8.12 -5.57
CA MET A 17 1.89 -8.89 -5.68
C MET A 17 0.77 -8.27 -4.85
N ALA A 18 1.04 -7.90 -3.60
CA ALA A 18 0.07 -7.24 -2.73
C ALA A 18 -0.39 -5.89 -3.31
N MET A 19 0.54 -5.11 -3.87
CA MET A 19 0.24 -3.86 -4.58
C MET A 19 -0.60 -4.10 -5.83
N GLY A 20 -0.26 -5.08 -6.67
CA GLY A 20 -1.02 -5.44 -7.86
C GLY A 20 -2.48 -5.73 -7.54
N ALA A 21 -2.75 -6.48 -6.47
CA ALA A 21 -4.12 -6.72 -6.00
C ALA A 21 -4.87 -5.43 -5.61
N LYS A 22 -4.19 -4.44 -5.02
CA LYS A 22 -4.80 -3.13 -4.71
C LYS A 22 -5.12 -2.34 -5.97
N LEU A 23 -4.20 -2.32 -6.93
CA LEU A 23 -4.38 -1.61 -8.19
C LEU A 23 -5.57 -2.16 -8.99
N ILE A 24 -5.75 -3.49 -9.03
CA ILE A 24 -6.91 -4.13 -9.67
C ILE A 24 -8.21 -3.60 -9.06
N VAL A 25 -8.32 -3.61 -7.73
CA VAL A 25 -9.52 -3.12 -7.01
C VAL A 25 -9.78 -1.63 -7.28
N ASN A 26 -8.73 -0.82 -7.39
CA ASN A 26 -8.89 0.61 -7.69
C ASN A 26 -9.35 0.84 -9.13
N ASN A 27 -8.85 0.04 -10.07
CA ASN A 27 -9.20 0.12 -11.48
C ASN A 27 -10.65 -0.28 -11.72
N GLU A 28 -11.11 -1.37 -11.08
CA GLU A 28 -12.51 -1.80 -11.11
C GLU A 28 -13.47 -0.73 -10.57
N LYS A 29 -13.00 0.04 -9.57
CA LYS A 29 -13.81 1.07 -8.93
C LYS A 29 -13.81 2.40 -9.68
N MET A 30 -12.81 2.70 -10.52
CA MET A 30 -12.59 4.01 -11.18
C MET A 30 -12.74 5.26 -10.28
N HIS A 31 -12.83 5.09 -8.95
CA HIS A 31 -13.29 6.14 -8.04
C HIS A 31 -12.18 7.13 -7.65
N TRP A 32 -10.94 6.69 -7.66
CA TRP A 32 -9.83 7.47 -7.08
C TRP A 32 -9.47 8.72 -7.89
N ARG A 33 -9.68 8.72 -9.22
CA ARG A 33 -9.54 9.92 -10.06
C ARG A 33 -10.54 11.02 -9.71
N ASN A 34 -11.69 10.62 -9.17
CA ASN A 34 -12.75 11.53 -8.75
C ASN A 34 -12.70 11.80 -7.23
N CYS A 35 -11.75 11.20 -6.50
CA CYS A 35 -11.57 11.50 -5.09
C CYS A 35 -10.94 12.89 -4.90
N THR A 36 -11.44 13.60 -3.90
CA THR A 36 -10.82 14.85 -3.46
C THR A 36 -9.47 14.56 -2.80
N LEU A 37 -8.57 15.55 -2.78
CA LEU A 37 -7.26 15.39 -2.14
C LEU A 37 -7.43 15.15 -0.63
N GLU A 38 -8.39 15.83 -0.02
CA GLU A 38 -8.73 15.69 1.40
C GLU A 38 -9.15 14.25 1.72
N HIS A 39 -9.93 13.61 0.84
CA HIS A 39 -10.31 12.22 1.00
C HIS A 39 -9.09 11.29 0.92
N LEU A 40 -8.24 11.48 -0.09
CA LEU A 40 -7.03 10.66 -0.26
C LEU A 40 -6.07 10.79 0.92
N LEU A 41 -5.86 12.00 1.45
CA LEU A 41 -5.04 12.24 2.64
C LEU A 41 -5.64 11.62 3.90
N SER A 42 -6.96 11.72 4.08
CA SER A 42 -7.65 11.09 5.21
C SER A 42 -7.51 9.57 5.20
N GLU A 43 -7.67 8.94 4.03
CA GLU A 43 -7.49 7.49 3.88
C GLU A 43 -6.01 7.07 4.01
N PHE A 44 -5.08 7.88 3.53
CA PHE A 44 -3.65 7.66 3.75
C PHE A 44 -3.32 7.58 5.24
N ASP A 45 -3.75 8.57 6.03
CA ASP A 45 -3.54 8.61 7.48
C ASP A 45 -4.17 7.42 8.21
N LYS A 46 -5.38 7.02 7.80
CA LYS A 46 -6.04 5.82 8.35
C LYS A 46 -5.20 4.57 8.10
N ASN A 47 -4.65 4.40 6.90
CA ASN A 47 -3.84 3.23 6.57
C ASN A 47 -2.47 3.25 7.25
N VAL A 48 -1.85 4.42 7.44
CA VAL A 48 -0.61 4.55 8.24
C VAL A 48 -0.87 4.14 9.69
N ARG A 49 -1.95 4.63 10.32
CA ARG A 49 -2.33 4.21 11.68
C ARG A 49 -2.62 2.72 11.77
N ALA A 50 -3.29 2.16 10.77
CA ALA A 50 -3.59 0.73 10.72
C ALA A 50 -2.32 -0.12 10.58
N LEU A 51 -1.35 0.30 9.75
CA LEU A 51 -0.06 -0.38 9.64
C LEU A 51 0.70 -0.34 10.97
N LYS A 52 0.79 0.84 11.59
CA LYS A 52 1.44 1.01 12.90
C LYS A 52 0.83 0.08 13.94
N ARG A 53 -0.50 0.08 14.07
CA ARG A 53 -1.21 -0.83 14.98
C ARG A 53 -0.93 -2.31 14.67
N ALA A 54 -0.90 -2.70 13.39
CA ALA A 54 -0.65 -4.08 13.00
C ALA A 54 0.74 -4.58 13.45
N VAL A 55 1.75 -3.72 13.35
CA VAL A 55 3.10 -3.99 13.86
C VAL A 55 3.12 -4.04 15.39
N GLU A 56 2.57 -3.03 16.07
CA GLU A 56 2.57 -2.93 17.54
C GLU A 56 1.84 -4.09 18.23
N THR A 57 0.81 -4.63 17.57
CA THR A 57 0.03 -5.77 18.07
C THR A 57 0.51 -7.12 17.52
N ASN A 58 1.67 -7.15 16.87
CA ASN A 58 2.32 -8.33 16.33
C ASN A 58 1.41 -9.18 15.43
N GLN A 59 0.64 -8.52 14.56
CA GLN A 59 -0.21 -9.22 13.58
C GLN A 59 0.63 -10.00 12.56
N SER A 60 -0.02 -10.93 11.86
CA SER A 60 0.67 -11.77 10.88
C SER A 60 1.33 -10.95 9.76
N HIS A 61 2.41 -11.49 9.20
CA HIS A 61 3.14 -10.86 8.10
C HIS A 61 2.22 -10.47 6.94
N THR A 62 1.28 -11.34 6.56
CA THR A 62 0.28 -11.06 5.51
C THR A 62 -0.57 -9.84 5.80
N VAL A 63 -0.98 -9.63 7.06
CA VAL A 63 -1.76 -8.46 7.46
C VAL A 63 -0.91 -7.20 7.38
N ILE A 64 0.31 -7.24 7.93
CA ILE A 64 1.25 -6.11 7.87
C ILE A 64 1.54 -5.73 6.42
N LEU A 65 1.84 -6.72 5.56
CA LEU A 65 2.09 -6.53 4.14
C LEU A 65 0.90 -5.88 3.43
N GLY A 66 -0.32 -6.36 3.70
CA GLY A 66 -1.54 -5.78 3.15
C GLY A 66 -1.78 -4.32 3.57
N LYS A 67 -1.45 -3.96 4.82
CA LYS A 67 -1.52 -2.58 5.30
C LYS A 67 -0.44 -1.70 4.67
N ALA A 68 0.78 -2.21 4.52
CA ALA A 68 1.85 -1.49 3.84
C ALA A 68 1.50 -1.22 2.36
N ALA A 69 0.93 -2.21 1.67
CA ALA A 69 0.44 -2.04 0.30
C ALA A 69 -0.69 -0.99 0.22
N ASN A 70 -1.61 -0.92 1.18
CA ASN A 70 -2.61 0.14 1.21
C ASN A 70 -1.98 1.54 1.34
N VAL A 71 -0.98 1.70 2.21
CA VAL A 71 -0.28 2.99 2.40
C VAL A 71 0.38 3.43 1.09
N ALA A 72 1.14 2.52 0.46
CA ALA A 72 1.79 2.82 -0.82
C ALA A 72 0.78 3.12 -1.93
N ASN A 73 -0.36 2.43 -1.95
CA ASN A 73 -1.43 2.67 -2.92
C ASN A 73 -2.00 4.09 -2.81
N PHE A 74 -2.32 4.57 -1.60
CA PHE A 74 -2.80 5.94 -1.42
C PHE A 74 -1.72 6.99 -1.69
N ALA A 75 -0.46 6.72 -1.31
CA ALA A 75 0.66 7.59 -1.67
C ALA A 75 0.79 7.76 -3.20
N MET A 76 0.65 6.66 -3.95
CA MET A 76 0.68 6.67 -5.41
C MET A 76 -0.48 7.49 -5.99
N MET A 77 -1.71 7.29 -5.51
CA MET A 77 -2.88 8.08 -5.95
C MET A 77 -2.72 9.58 -5.69
N ILE A 78 -2.17 9.95 -4.53
CA ILE A 78 -1.88 11.35 -4.18
C ILE A 78 -0.84 11.92 -5.14
N ALA A 79 0.24 11.18 -5.42
CA ALA A 79 1.26 11.60 -6.36
C ALA A 79 0.68 11.80 -7.77
N GLU A 80 -0.09 10.84 -8.29
CA GLU A 80 -0.72 10.93 -9.61
C GLU A 80 -1.67 12.13 -9.72
N ARG A 81 -2.48 12.40 -8.70
CA ARG A 81 -3.38 13.55 -8.66
C ARG A 81 -2.65 14.91 -8.72
N ASN A 82 -1.43 14.97 -8.18
CA ASN A 82 -0.60 16.19 -8.17
C ASN A 82 0.33 16.30 -9.39
N ASN A 83 0.50 15.23 -10.18
CA ASN A 83 1.31 15.20 -11.39
C ASN A 83 0.57 15.76 -12.63
N LYS A 84 -0.20 16.84 -12.45
CA LYS A 84 -0.93 17.50 -13.54
C LYS A 84 -0.01 18.08 -14.59
#